data_AF-A0A950W4M7-F1
#
_entry.id   AF-A0A950W4M7-F1
#
_cell.length_a   1.000
_cell.length_b   1.000
_cell.length_c   1.000
_cell.angle_alpha   90.00
_cell.angle_beta   90.00
_cell.angle_gamma   90.00
#
_symmetry.space_group_name_H-M   'P 1'
#
loop_
_entity.id
_entity.type
_entity.pdbx_description
1 polymer ?
#
loop_
_entity_poly.entity_id
_entity_poly.type
_entity_poly.pdbx_seq_one_letter_code
_entity_poly.pdbx_strand_id
1 'polypeptide(L)'
;MRLVITVPRGVDIDAATTNGSVRASGFDGRTTAAATTNGDVDVSLDAQPVSLSVEATNGDVSAAAIGKVQAPHSSVSAKSTNGNVDVSLMHAPTTLALATINGNVRGTVPAGSYRLTTRTLFGRVSVNGLRNDPAAANALSATTISGSITLSGA
;
A
#
# COMPACT_ATOMS: atom_id res chain seq x y z
N MET A 1 1.89 13.16 22.91
CA MET A 1 1.64 11.91 23.66
C MET A 1 1.97 10.75 22.73
N ARG A 2 2.61 9.69 23.23
CA ARG A 2 2.93 8.49 22.45
C ARG A 2 2.23 7.31 23.10
N LEU A 3 1.35 6.64 22.34
CA LEU A 3 0.70 5.41 22.75
C LEU A 3 1.42 4.25 22.06
N VAL A 4 1.83 3.25 22.82
CA VAL A 4 2.44 2.03 22.29
C VAL A 4 1.60 0.86 22.77
N ILE A 5 1.09 0.08 21.82
CA ILE A 5 0.27 -1.11 22.08
C ILE A 5 1.05 -2.30 21.56
N THR A 6 1.28 -3.30 22.40
CA THR A 6 1.90 -4.57 22.00
C THR A 6 0.82 -5.63 21.98
N VAL A 7 0.59 -6.23 20.81
CA VAL A 7 -0.39 -7.30 20.62
C VAL A 7 0.32 -8.63 20.35
N PRO A 8 -0.32 -9.77 20.64
CA PRO A 8 0.16 -11.07 20.18
C PRO A 8 0.30 -11.14 18.66
N ARG A 9 1.12 -12.08 18.19
CA ARG A 9 1.20 -12.42 16.75
C ARG A 9 -0.13 -12.97 16.25
N GLY A 10 -0.42 -12.74 14.97
CA GLY A 10 -1.61 -13.21 14.27
C GLY A 10 -2.88 -12.44 14.57
N VAL A 11 -2.83 -11.36 15.36
CA VAL A 11 -3.99 -10.51 15.65
C VAL A 11 -4.25 -9.57 14.48
N ASP A 12 -5.52 -9.47 14.09
CA ASP A 12 -5.97 -8.47 13.13
C ASP A 12 -6.01 -7.09 13.79
N ILE A 13 -5.52 -6.08 13.06
CA ILE A 13 -5.35 -4.72 13.60
C ILE A 13 -6.30 -3.78 12.87
N ASP A 14 -7.00 -2.95 13.63
CA ASP A 14 -7.70 -1.76 13.15
C ASP A 14 -7.32 -0.59 14.05
N ALA A 15 -6.50 0.33 13.51
CA ALA A 15 -5.95 1.45 14.26
C ALA A 15 -6.25 2.77 13.54
N ALA A 16 -6.96 3.68 14.21
CA ALA A 16 -7.29 4.99 13.67
C ALA A 16 -6.91 6.11 14.64
N THR A 17 -6.48 7.24 14.10
CA THR A 17 -6.31 8.49 14.85
C THR A 17 -6.76 9.69 14.02
N THR A 18 -7.06 10.80 14.68
CA THR A 18 -7.32 12.07 13.97
C THR A 18 -6.05 12.89 13.83
N ASN A 19 -5.21 12.90 14.85
CA ASN A 19 -3.97 13.66 14.85
C ASN A 19 -2.83 12.79 15.38
N GLY A 20 -1.72 12.80 14.66
CA GLY A 20 -0.55 11.97 14.93
C GLY A 20 -0.41 10.83 13.93
N SER A 21 0.80 10.28 13.88
CA SER A 21 1.14 9.18 12.98
C SER A 21 0.71 7.84 13.56
N VAL A 22 0.29 6.92 12.69
CA VAL A 22 0.01 5.52 13.03
C VAL A 22 1.16 4.66 12.51
N ARG A 23 1.75 3.84 13.38
CA ARG A 23 2.78 2.88 13.00
C ARG A 23 2.39 1.49 13.45
N ALA A 24 2.39 0.53 12.53
CA ALA A 24 2.17 -0.89 12.80
C ALA A 24 3.34 -1.69 12.22
N SER A 25 4.01 -2.50 13.03
CA SER A 25 5.21 -3.24 12.60
C SER A 25 5.31 -4.61 13.25
N GLY A 26 5.80 -5.61 12.52
CA GLY A 26 6.14 -6.93 13.07
C GLY A 26 4.94 -7.85 13.28
N PHE A 27 3.90 -7.67 12.47
CA PHE A 27 2.66 -8.43 12.54
C PHE A 27 2.48 -9.32 11.31
N ASP A 28 1.83 -10.45 11.55
CA ASP A 28 1.48 -11.51 10.59
C ASP A 28 -0.04 -11.81 10.60
N GLY A 29 -0.84 -10.84 11.09
CA GLY A 29 -2.29 -10.88 11.03
C GLY A 29 -2.80 -10.98 9.59
N ARG A 30 -4.03 -11.51 9.43
CA ARG A 30 -4.63 -11.64 8.09
C ARG A 30 -5.11 -10.30 7.57
N THR A 31 -5.62 -9.47 8.47
CA THR A 31 -6.25 -8.19 8.17
C THR A 31 -5.57 -7.07 8.95
N THR A 32 -5.23 -5.98 8.26
CA THR A 32 -4.68 -4.78 8.89
C THR A 32 -5.31 -3.54 8.28
N ALA A 33 -5.88 -2.69 9.12
CA ALA A 33 -6.38 -1.37 8.79
C ALA A 33 -5.67 -0.33 9.64
N ALA A 34 -5.14 0.71 9.00
CA ALA A 34 -4.51 1.84 9.68
C ALA A 34 -4.93 3.15 9.03
N ALA A 35 -5.43 4.09 9.84
CA ALA A 35 -5.98 5.34 9.33
C ALA A 35 -5.54 6.56 10.16
N THR A 36 -5.29 7.69 9.49
CA THR A 36 -5.14 8.98 10.16
C THR A 36 -5.73 10.15 9.37
N THR A 37 -6.21 11.18 10.05
CA THR A 37 -6.57 12.44 9.37
C THR A 37 -5.34 13.32 9.17
N ASN A 38 -4.53 13.54 10.22
CA ASN A 38 -3.34 14.38 10.16
C ASN A 38 -2.14 13.65 10.76
N GLY A 39 -1.26 13.18 9.91
CA GLY A 39 -0.07 12.41 10.26
C GLY A 39 0.21 11.35 9.22
N ASP A 40 1.36 10.70 9.37
CA ASP A 40 1.76 9.64 8.45
C ASP A 40 1.23 8.28 8.92
N VAL A 41 1.05 7.37 7.97
CA VAL A 41 0.75 5.98 8.27
C VAL A 41 1.86 5.09 7.70
N ASP A 42 2.45 4.29 8.57
CA ASP A 42 3.56 3.39 8.25
C ASP A 42 3.23 1.98 8.75
N VAL A 43 3.04 1.06 7.80
CA VAL A 43 2.70 -0.33 8.09
C VAL A 43 3.77 -1.26 7.52
N SER A 44 4.42 -2.04 8.38
CA SER A 44 5.40 -3.06 7.99
C SER A 44 5.00 -4.44 8.51
N LEU A 45 4.70 -5.35 7.60
CA LEU A 45 4.23 -6.70 7.90
C LEU A 45 5.30 -7.75 7.63
N ASP A 46 5.43 -8.70 8.55
CA ASP A 46 6.36 -9.83 8.46
C ASP A 46 5.75 -11.02 7.70
N ALA A 47 4.49 -10.90 7.28
CA ALA A 47 3.77 -11.81 6.41
C ALA A 47 3.03 -11.01 5.33
N GLN A 48 2.70 -11.63 4.20
CA GLN A 48 1.79 -10.98 3.26
C GLN A 48 0.36 -11.04 3.82
N PRO A 49 -0.33 -9.89 3.94
CA PRO A 49 -1.70 -9.86 4.45
C PRO A 49 -2.68 -10.40 3.40
N VAL A 50 -3.79 -10.95 3.88
CA VAL A 50 -4.97 -11.19 3.03
C VAL A 50 -5.62 -9.86 2.68
N SER A 51 -5.71 -8.95 3.64
CA SER A 51 -6.29 -7.62 3.45
C SER A 51 -5.47 -6.57 4.19
N LEU A 52 -4.99 -5.56 3.47
CA LEU A 52 -4.31 -4.39 4.03
C LEU A 52 -4.96 -3.11 3.51
N SER A 53 -5.39 -2.25 4.42
CA SER A 53 -5.94 -0.93 4.12
C SER A 53 -5.21 0.14 4.91
N VAL A 54 -4.60 1.09 4.21
CA VAL A 54 -3.82 2.16 4.83
C VAL A 54 -4.29 3.50 4.28
N GLU A 55 -4.77 4.38 5.14
CA GLU A 55 -5.41 5.62 4.71
C GLU A 55 -4.92 6.85 5.50
N ALA A 56 -4.57 7.92 4.79
CA ALA A 56 -4.29 9.22 5.39
C ALA A 56 -5.09 10.32 4.67
N THR A 57 -5.48 11.37 5.40
CA THR A 57 -5.98 12.59 4.74
C THR A 57 -4.82 13.55 4.45
N ASN A 58 -4.04 13.89 5.48
CA ASN A 58 -2.87 14.75 5.36
C ASN A 58 -1.66 14.04 5.96
N GLY A 59 -0.82 13.49 5.10
CA GLY A 59 0.38 12.75 5.47
C GLY A 59 0.71 11.67 4.46
N ASP A 60 1.94 11.18 4.57
CA ASP A 60 2.44 10.13 3.70
C ASP A 60 1.90 8.77 4.17
N VAL A 61 1.65 7.89 3.21
CA VAL A 61 1.23 6.51 3.45
C VAL A 61 2.30 5.58 2.92
N SER A 62 2.81 4.74 3.81
CA SER A 62 3.80 3.72 3.49
C SER A 62 3.34 2.35 3.96
N ALA A 63 3.48 1.35 3.10
CA ALA A 63 3.18 -0.03 3.42
C ALA A 63 4.22 -1.00 2.85
N ALA A 64 4.75 -1.86 3.69
CA ALA A 64 5.70 -2.89 3.31
C ALA A 64 5.22 -4.27 3.78
N ALA A 65 5.24 -5.25 2.88
CA ALA A 65 5.04 -6.66 3.24
C ALA A 65 6.28 -7.45 2.84
N ILE A 66 7.09 -7.83 3.83
CA ILE A 66 8.40 -8.47 3.68
C ILE A 66 8.41 -9.95 4.08
N GLY A 67 7.23 -10.51 4.29
CA GLY A 67 7.10 -11.90 4.68
C GLY A 67 7.47 -12.88 3.58
N LYS A 68 7.92 -14.07 4.01
CA LYS A 68 8.21 -15.21 3.13
C LYS A 68 6.95 -16.00 2.72
N VAL A 69 5.81 -15.68 3.33
CA VAL A 69 4.56 -16.42 3.17
C VAL A 69 3.65 -15.61 2.26
N GLN A 70 3.40 -16.17 1.07
CA GLN A 70 2.40 -15.67 0.14
C GLN A 70 1.00 -16.00 0.67
N ALA A 71 0.18 -14.97 0.84
CA ALA A 71 -1.25 -15.17 1.09
C ALA A 71 -2.00 -15.35 -0.24
N PRO A 72 -2.90 -16.34 -0.36
CA PRO A 72 -3.84 -16.39 -1.48
C PRO A 72 -4.84 -15.24 -1.36
N HIS A 73 -5.20 -14.64 -2.50
CA HIS A 73 -6.18 -13.53 -2.57
C HIS A 73 -5.80 -12.27 -1.79
N SER A 74 -4.52 -11.92 -1.79
CA SER A 74 -4.02 -10.71 -1.11
C SER A 74 -4.53 -9.43 -1.79
N SER A 75 -5.19 -8.58 -1.00
CA SER A 75 -5.69 -7.27 -1.40
C SER A 75 -5.01 -6.18 -0.56
N VAL A 76 -4.33 -5.25 -1.23
CA VAL A 76 -3.62 -4.13 -0.60
C VAL A 76 -4.16 -2.82 -1.16
N SER A 77 -4.62 -1.94 -0.28
CA SER A 77 -5.14 -0.61 -0.58
C SER A 77 -4.37 0.43 0.24
N ALA A 78 -3.79 1.42 -0.42
CA ALA A 78 -3.13 2.55 0.22
C ALA A 78 -3.62 3.86 -0.39
N LYS A 79 -4.14 4.76 0.45
CA LYS A 79 -4.73 6.03 0.00
C LYS A 79 -4.25 7.22 0.82
N SER A 80 -3.88 8.29 0.15
CA SER A 80 -3.70 9.60 0.78
C SER A 80 -4.58 10.64 0.09
N THR A 81 -4.87 11.76 0.74
CA THR A 81 -5.40 12.94 0.03
C THR A 81 -4.25 13.91 -0.27
N ASN A 82 -3.45 14.24 0.74
CA ASN A 82 -2.28 15.09 0.60
C ASN A 82 -1.07 14.34 1.18
N GLY A 83 -0.28 13.74 0.32
CA GLY A 83 0.88 12.93 0.68
C GLY A 83 1.22 11.90 -0.38
N ASN A 84 2.43 11.38 -0.29
CA ASN A 84 2.91 10.30 -1.12
C ASN A 84 2.32 8.96 -0.65
N VAL A 85 2.19 8.04 -1.59
CA VAL A 85 1.78 6.66 -1.32
C VAL A 85 2.87 5.75 -1.83
N ASP A 86 3.56 5.07 -0.91
CA ASP A 86 4.68 4.16 -1.21
C ASP A 86 4.35 2.75 -0.71
N VAL A 87 4.22 1.78 -1.61
CA VAL A 87 3.94 0.38 -1.24
C VAL A 87 4.97 -0.56 -1.84
N SER A 88 5.48 -1.49 -1.02
CA SER A 88 6.47 -2.49 -1.41
C SER A 88 6.04 -3.88 -0.96
N LEU A 89 5.88 -4.81 -1.89
CA LEU A 89 5.45 -6.18 -1.63
C LEU A 89 6.48 -7.18 -2.14
N MET A 90 6.90 -8.10 -1.28
CA MET A 90 7.82 -9.19 -1.67
C MET A 90 7.18 -10.28 -2.52
N HIS A 91 5.85 -10.40 -2.49
CA HIS A 91 5.15 -11.31 -3.39
C HIS A 91 3.98 -10.64 -4.10
N ALA A 92 3.51 -11.29 -5.17
CA ALA A 92 2.48 -10.73 -6.05
C ALA A 92 1.14 -10.64 -5.30
N PRO A 93 0.54 -9.44 -5.19
CA PRO A 93 -0.83 -9.33 -4.69
C PRO A 93 -1.83 -9.73 -5.77
N THR A 94 -3.02 -10.15 -5.36
CA THR A 94 -4.16 -10.30 -6.28
C THR A 94 -4.67 -8.93 -6.70
N THR A 95 -4.74 -7.99 -5.76
CA THR A 95 -5.12 -6.60 -6.02
C THR A 95 -4.22 -5.64 -5.26
N LEU A 96 -3.65 -4.67 -5.97
CA LEU A 96 -2.98 -3.51 -5.39
C LEU A 96 -3.71 -2.25 -5.85
N ALA A 97 -4.15 -1.42 -4.91
CA ALA A 97 -4.82 -0.16 -5.20
C ALA A 97 -4.11 0.99 -4.46
N LEU A 98 -3.50 1.89 -5.22
CA LEU A 98 -2.78 3.04 -4.71
C LEU A 98 -3.47 4.31 -5.20
N ALA A 99 -3.79 5.23 -4.30
CA ALA A 99 -4.45 6.48 -4.68
C ALA A 99 -3.93 7.67 -3.88
N THR A 100 -3.67 8.79 -4.54
CA THR A 100 -3.50 10.09 -3.87
C THR A 100 -4.18 11.21 -4.65
N ILE A 101 -4.47 12.34 -4.02
CA ILE A 101 -4.90 13.53 -4.76
C ILE A 101 -3.67 14.39 -5.07
N ASN A 102 -2.89 14.72 -4.05
CA ASN A 102 -1.66 15.49 -4.19
C ASN A 102 -0.49 14.70 -3.62
N GLY A 103 0.34 14.14 -4.49
CA GLY A 103 1.49 13.35 -4.12
C GLY A 103 1.89 12.33 -5.17
N ASN A 104 3.06 11.74 -4.98
CA ASN A 104 3.54 10.67 -5.85
C ASN A 104 3.02 9.32 -5.37
N VAL A 105 2.81 8.44 -6.33
CA VAL A 105 2.43 7.05 -6.06
C VAL A 105 3.56 6.16 -6.50
N ARG A 106 4.11 5.34 -5.58
CA ARG A 106 5.10 4.32 -5.91
C ARG A 106 4.63 2.95 -5.45
N GLY A 107 4.68 1.99 -6.36
CA GLY A 107 4.35 0.59 -6.08
C GLY A 107 5.48 -0.31 -6.55
N THR A 108 6.02 -1.12 -5.65
CA THR A 108 6.99 -2.16 -5.97
C THR A 108 6.38 -3.53 -5.69
N VAL A 109 6.37 -4.38 -6.71
CA VAL A 109 5.88 -5.76 -6.66
C VAL A 109 6.85 -6.66 -7.43
N PRO A 110 6.73 -8.00 -7.33
CA PRO A 110 7.55 -8.89 -8.15
C PRO A 110 7.33 -8.66 -9.64
N ALA A 111 8.42 -8.76 -10.41
CA ALA A 111 8.34 -8.71 -11.87
C ALA A 111 7.36 -9.77 -12.42
N GLY A 112 6.52 -9.38 -13.36
CA GLY A 112 5.49 -10.26 -13.91
C GLY A 112 4.46 -9.54 -14.78
N SER A 113 3.44 -10.29 -15.19
CA SER A 113 2.29 -9.77 -15.93
C SER A 113 1.16 -9.40 -14.98
N TYR A 114 0.67 -8.17 -15.10
CA TYR A 114 -0.41 -7.64 -14.28
C TYR A 114 -1.37 -6.81 -15.13
N ARG A 115 -2.62 -6.73 -14.69
CA ARG A 115 -3.58 -5.78 -15.24
C ARG A 115 -3.29 -4.40 -14.65
N LEU A 116 -2.65 -3.53 -15.43
CA LEU A 116 -2.22 -2.22 -14.98
C LEU A 116 -3.28 -1.15 -15.31
N THR A 117 -3.76 -0.47 -14.28
CA THR A 117 -4.61 0.72 -14.40
C THR A 117 -3.86 1.89 -13.78
N THR A 118 -3.34 2.80 -14.61
CA THR A 118 -2.64 3.99 -14.12
C THR A 118 -3.35 5.24 -14.61
N ARG A 119 -3.55 6.21 -13.72
CA ARG A 119 -4.22 7.47 -14.07
C ARG A 119 -3.60 8.64 -13.31
N THR A 120 -3.04 9.60 -14.03
CA THR A 120 -2.60 10.89 -13.49
C THR A 120 -3.19 12.02 -14.32
N LEU A 121 -3.57 13.14 -13.68
CA LEU A 121 -4.00 14.34 -14.41
C LEU A 121 -2.79 15.25 -14.68
N PHE A 122 -1.94 15.45 -13.68
CA PHE A 122 -0.73 16.26 -13.74
C PHE A 122 0.48 15.48 -13.20
N GLY A 123 1.21 14.85 -14.10
CA GLY A 123 2.44 14.13 -13.76
C GLY A 123 2.82 13.13 -14.84
N ARG A 124 3.80 12.28 -14.51
CA ARG A 124 4.27 11.22 -15.41
C ARG A 124 3.98 9.86 -14.84
N VAL A 125 3.73 8.90 -15.71
CA VAL A 125 3.63 7.49 -15.37
C VAL A 125 4.91 6.80 -15.83
N SER A 126 5.59 6.10 -14.93
CA SER A 126 6.75 5.27 -15.21
C SER A 126 6.44 3.84 -14.76
N VAL A 127 6.57 2.88 -15.66
CA VAL A 127 6.37 1.46 -15.37
C VAL A 127 7.63 0.71 -15.81
N ASN A 128 8.31 0.08 -14.86
CA ASN A 128 9.57 -0.62 -15.08
C ASN A 128 9.44 -2.08 -14.61
N GLY A 129 9.91 -3.06 -15.38
CA GLY A 129 9.93 -4.47 -14.95
C GLY A 129 8.54 -5.15 -14.83
N LEU A 130 7.47 -4.49 -15.27
CA LEU A 130 6.10 -5.02 -15.26
C LEU A 130 5.55 -5.09 -16.69
N ARG A 131 4.81 -6.16 -17.00
CA ARG A 131 4.10 -6.31 -18.27
C ARG A 131 2.62 -6.01 -18.07
N ASN A 132 2.08 -5.08 -18.85
CA ASN A 132 0.64 -4.83 -18.87
C ASN A 132 -0.07 -5.94 -19.65
N ASP A 133 -0.94 -6.68 -18.99
CA ASP A 133 -1.79 -7.70 -19.59
C ASP A 133 -3.22 -7.59 -19.02
N PRO A 134 -4.21 -7.12 -19.82
CA PRO A 134 -5.59 -7.02 -19.38
C PRO A 134 -6.22 -8.35 -18.94
N ALA A 135 -5.71 -9.49 -19.42
CA ALA A 135 -6.20 -10.82 -19.06
C ALA A 135 -5.52 -11.40 -17.81
N ALA A 136 -4.52 -10.70 -17.24
CA ALA A 136 -3.86 -11.15 -16.02
C ALA A 136 -4.83 -11.19 -14.83
N ALA A 137 -4.70 -12.23 -14.01
CA ALA A 137 -5.49 -12.41 -12.79
C ALA A 137 -5.19 -11.30 -11.77
N ASN A 138 -3.91 -10.93 -11.63
CA ASN A 138 -3.45 -9.93 -10.67
C ASN A 138 -3.63 -8.51 -11.23
N ALA A 139 -4.10 -7.59 -10.40
CA ALA A 139 -4.41 -6.23 -10.80
C ALA A 139 -3.63 -5.20 -9.98
N LEU A 140 -3.03 -4.23 -10.67
CA LEU A 140 -2.38 -3.08 -10.04
C LEU A 140 -3.05 -1.81 -10.53
N SER A 141 -3.60 -1.04 -9.61
CA SER A 141 -4.21 0.27 -9.86
C SER A 141 -3.43 1.34 -9.13
N ALA A 142 -3.03 2.39 -9.84
CA ALA A 142 -2.37 3.55 -9.27
C ALA A 142 -2.99 4.81 -9.84
N THR A 143 -3.54 5.67 -8.97
CA THR A 143 -4.20 6.90 -9.38
C THR A 143 -3.66 8.09 -8.60
N THR A 144 -3.40 9.19 -9.30
CA THR A 144 -3.12 10.49 -8.68
C THR A 144 -3.78 11.61 -9.46
N ILE A 145 -4.05 12.76 -8.84
CA ILE A 145 -4.48 13.95 -9.58
C ILE A 145 -3.24 14.78 -9.90
N SER A 146 -2.46 15.14 -8.88
CA SER A 146 -1.24 15.92 -9.00
C SER A 146 -0.06 15.13 -8.43
N GLY A 147 0.75 14.57 -9.31
CA GLY A 147 1.94 13.80 -8.96
C GLY A 147 2.28 12.74 -9.98
N SER A 148 3.45 12.14 -9.82
CA SER A 148 3.93 11.07 -10.70
C SER A 148 3.60 9.69 -10.14
N ILE A 149 3.33 8.75 -11.03
CA ILE A 149 3.12 7.34 -10.72
C ILE A 149 4.37 6.57 -11.15
N THR A 150 4.93 5.78 -10.25
CA THR A 150 6.03 4.86 -10.52
C THR A 150 5.63 3.45 -10.09
N LEU A 151 5.57 2.52 -11.04
CA LEU A 151 5.38 1.10 -10.74
C LEU A 151 6.63 0.33 -11.15
N SER A 152 7.18 -0.45 -10.22
CA SER A 152 8.40 -1.25 -10.44
C SER A 152 8.17 -2.73 -10.15
N GLY A 153 8.67 -3.56 -11.06
CA GLY A 153 8.85 -4.99 -10.92
C GLY A 153 10.27 -5.29 -10.47
N ALA A 154 10.47 -5.76 -9.24
CA ALA A 154 11.78 -6.08 -8.67
C ALA A 154 11.83 -7.52 -8.12
#